data_AF-A0A3A8PG48-F1
#
_entry.id   AF-A0A3A8PG48-F1
#
_cell.length_a   1.000
_cell.length_b   1.000
_cell.length_c   1.000
_cell.angle_alpha   90.00
_cell.angle_beta   90.00
_cell.angle_gamma   90.00
#
_symmetry.space_group_name_H-M   'P 1'
#
loop_
_entity.id
_entity.type
_entity.pdbx_description
1 polymer ?
#
loop_
_entity_poly.entity_id
_entity_poly.type
_entity_poly.pdbx_seq_one_letter_code
_entity_poly.pdbx_strand_id
1 'polypeptide(L)'
;MPTIVAKKAGTCTAAGCGGRILKGEHVEYFAATGTRHLECASAEQGRRPNLRAGRCRCGAQVAPREGSIQLEEKTRGGRFVRRWLVLCARCVGPGLSS
;
A
#
# COMPACT_ATOMS: atom_id res chain seq x y z
N MET A 1 2.84 -4.44 15.67
CA MET A 1 3.18 -3.32 14.74
C MET A 1 3.27 -2.04 15.57
N PRO A 2 4.08 -1.02 15.20
CA PRO A 2 4.15 0.19 16.01
C PRO A 2 2.87 1.01 15.86
N THR A 3 2.29 1.39 17.00
CA THR A 3 1.22 2.39 17.06
C THR A 3 1.84 3.78 17.04
N ILE A 4 1.32 4.65 16.17
CA ILE A 4 1.75 6.05 16.03
C ILE A 4 0.55 6.98 16.02
N VAL A 5 0.80 8.28 16.21
CA VAL A 5 -0.19 9.33 15.97
C VAL A 5 -0.05 9.86 14.54
N ALA A 6 -1.14 9.87 13.79
CA ALA A 6 -1.17 10.33 12.41
C ALA A 6 -0.86 11.84 12.32
N LYS A 7 0.30 12.19 11.75
CA LYS A 7 0.70 13.60 11.56
C LYS A 7 -0.09 14.32 10.46
N LYS A 8 -0.71 13.57 9.55
CA LYS A 8 -1.49 14.05 8.41
C LYS A 8 -2.69 13.13 8.20
N ALA A 9 -3.76 13.66 7.59
CA ALA A 9 -4.87 12.83 7.15
C ALA A 9 -4.39 11.81 6.11
N GLY A 10 -5.00 10.62 6.13
CA GLY A 10 -4.64 9.49 5.28
C GLY A 10 -5.83 8.61 4.96
N THR A 11 -5.54 7.41 4.45
CA THR A 11 -6.54 6.40 4.11
C THR A 11 -6.15 5.11 4.80
N CYS A 12 -7.11 4.48 5.47
CA CYS A 12 -6.93 3.18 6.07
C CYS A 12 -6.71 2.13 4.99
N THR A 13 -5.63 1.36 5.13
CA THR A 13 -5.23 0.32 4.19
C THR A 13 -5.68 -1.07 4.64
N ALA A 14 -6.59 -1.20 5.61
CA ALA A 14 -7.23 -2.47 5.91
C ALA A 14 -8.20 -2.86 4.80
N ALA A 15 -8.26 -4.15 4.46
CA ALA A 15 -9.20 -4.68 3.48
C ALA A 15 -10.65 -4.39 3.93
N GLY A 16 -11.48 -3.88 3.02
CA GLY A 16 -12.87 -3.52 3.31
C GLY A 16 -13.09 -2.20 4.06
N CYS A 17 -12.05 -1.56 4.59
CA CYS A 17 -12.19 -0.26 5.25
C CYS A 17 -12.11 0.90 4.24
N GLY A 18 -10.91 1.18 3.69
CA GLY A 18 -10.69 2.33 2.81
C GLY A 18 -11.06 3.70 3.41
N GLY A 19 -11.39 3.74 4.71
CA GLY A 19 -11.89 4.90 5.42
C GLY A 19 -10.83 5.98 5.59
N ARG A 20 -11.29 7.18 5.90
CA ARG A 20 -10.40 8.32 6.16
C ARG A 20 -9.76 8.18 7.54
N ILE A 21 -8.44 8.34 7.60
CA ILE A 21 -7.69 8.55 8.83
C ILE A 21 -7.50 10.05 9.02
N LEU A 22 -7.79 10.55 10.21
CA LEU A 22 -7.68 11.96 10.57
C LEU A 22 -6.30 12.29 11.14
N LYS A 23 -5.93 13.57 11.06
CA LYS A 23 -4.74 14.07 11.78
C LYS A 23 -4.99 13.97 13.29
N GLY A 24 -4.02 13.46 14.05
CA GLY A 24 -4.12 13.27 15.49
C GLY A 24 -4.70 11.92 15.91
N GLU A 25 -5.14 11.10 14.95
CA GLU A 25 -5.68 9.78 15.22
C GLU A 25 -4.57 8.77 15.55
N HIS A 26 -4.84 7.85 16.49
CA HIS A 26 -3.94 6.74 16.78
C HIS A 26 -4.15 5.62 15.75
N VAL A 27 -3.06 5.13 15.19
CA VAL A 27 -3.07 4.20 14.06
C VAL A 27 -1.90 3.24 14.13
N GLU A 28 -2.03 2.06 13.53
CA GLU A 28 -0.85 1.26 13.23
C GLU A 28 -0.26 1.69 11.89
N TYR A 29 1.07 1.74 11.82
CA TYR A 29 1.77 2.05 10.58
C TYR A 29 2.82 0.99 10.24
N PHE A 30 2.81 0.56 8.99
CA PHE A 30 3.86 -0.25 8.42
C PHE A 30 4.26 0.29 7.05
N ALA A 31 5.57 0.41 6.81
CA ALA A 31 6.06 1.06 5.59
C ALA A 31 5.57 0.37 4.30
N ALA A 32 5.53 -0.97 4.29
CA ALA A 32 5.15 -1.73 3.10
C ALA A 32 3.65 -1.61 2.78
N THR A 33 2.79 -1.49 3.80
CA THR A 33 1.35 -1.68 3.66
C THR A 33 0.53 -0.44 4.01
N GLY A 34 1.14 0.55 4.65
CA GLY A 34 0.53 1.83 4.96
C GLY A 34 -0.03 1.92 6.38
N THR A 35 -1.03 2.78 6.52
CA THR A 35 -1.63 3.14 7.81
C THR A 35 -2.99 2.48 7.94
N ARG A 36 -3.33 1.99 9.14
CA ARG A 36 -4.62 1.38 9.45
C ARG A 36 -5.17 1.91 10.77
N HIS A 37 -6.50 1.98 10.87
CA HIS A 37 -7.18 2.19 12.14
C HIS A 37 -6.78 1.11 13.15
N LEU A 38 -6.76 1.45 14.44
CA LEU A 38 -6.50 0.45 15.48
C LEU A 38 -7.57 -0.65 15.50
N GLU A 39 -8.84 -0.30 15.27
CA GLU A 39 -9.93 -1.28 15.16
C GLU A 39 -9.79 -2.22 13.95
N CYS A 40 -9.06 -1.78 12.92
CA CYS A 40 -8.80 -2.57 11.72
C CYS A 40 -7.48 -3.38 11.82
N ALA A 41 -6.81 -3.40 12.97
CA ALA A 41 -5.51 -4.07 13.12
C ALA A 41 -5.56 -5.56 12.80
N SER A 42 -6.68 -6.22 13.16
CA SER A 42 -6.94 -7.64 12.92
C SER A 42 -7.45 -7.95 11.51
N ALA A 43 -7.86 -6.95 10.73
CA ALA A 43 -8.34 -7.17 9.38
C ALA A 43 -7.19 -7.54 8.44
N GLU A 44 -7.51 -8.28 7.37
CA GLU A 44 -6.53 -8.54 6.33
C GLU A 44 -5.95 -7.23 5.81
N GLN A 45 -4.66 -7.27 5.52
CA GLN A 45 -3.98 -6.11 5.01
C GLN A 45 -4.47 -5.82 3.58
N GLY A 46 -5.21 -4.73 3.44
CA GLY A 46 -5.56 -4.16 2.14
C GLY A 46 -4.36 -3.53 1.46
N ARG A 47 -4.59 -3.07 0.23
CA ARG A 47 -3.53 -2.61 -0.65
C ARG A 47 -3.27 -1.13 -0.44
N ARG A 48 -2.00 -0.74 -0.51
CA ARG A 48 -1.63 0.67 -0.46
C ARG A 48 -2.14 1.38 -1.71
N PRO A 49 -2.97 2.42 -1.60
CA PRO A 49 -3.45 3.15 -2.77
C PRO A 49 -2.31 3.94 -3.40
N ASN A 50 -2.31 4.01 -4.72
CA ASN A 50 -1.34 4.80 -5.47
C ASN A 50 -1.70 6.29 -5.40
N LEU A 51 -0.96 7.09 -4.63
CA LEU A 51 -1.30 8.51 -4.44
C LEU A 51 -0.86 9.43 -5.59
N ARG A 52 -0.11 8.92 -6.58
CA ARG A 52 0.38 9.68 -7.73
C ARG A 52 0.13 8.91 -9.02
N ALA A 53 0.01 9.58 -10.15
CA ALA A 53 -0.07 8.86 -11.42
C ALA A 53 1.21 8.04 -11.65
N GLY A 54 1.08 6.86 -12.25
CA GLY A 54 2.22 5.99 -12.53
C GLY A 54 1.95 5.01 -13.67
N ARG A 55 2.99 4.34 -14.15
CA ARG A 55 2.86 3.32 -15.18
C ARG A 55 2.91 1.93 -14.54
N CYS A 56 1.91 1.12 -14.83
CA CYS A 56 1.87 -0.28 -14.43
C CYS A 56 2.95 -1.08 -15.18
N ARG A 57 3.40 -2.21 -14.62
CA ARG A 57 4.29 -3.15 -15.30
C ARG A 57 3.76 -3.67 -16.64
N CYS A 58 2.44 -3.67 -16.84
CA CYS A 58 1.82 -4.04 -18.13
C CYS A 58 1.78 -2.88 -19.14
N GLY A 59 2.35 -1.72 -18.82
CA GLY A 59 2.37 -0.53 -19.68
C GLY A 59 1.19 0.42 -19.48
N ALA A 60 0.11 -0.02 -18.80
CA ALA A 60 -1.06 0.82 -18.54
C ALA A 60 -0.72 2.05 -17.69
N GLN A 61 -1.27 3.21 -18.04
CA GLN A 61 -1.23 4.40 -17.20
C GLN A 61 -2.28 4.26 -16.09
N VAL A 62 -1.87 4.51 -14.85
CA VAL A 62 -2.68 4.37 -13.65
C VAL A 62 -2.83 5.74 -13.03
N ALA A 63 -4.07 6.24 -12.93
CA ALA A 63 -4.34 7.52 -12.34
C ALA A 63 -4.08 7.50 -10.81
N PRO A 64 -3.93 8.66 -10.15
CA PRO A 64 -3.95 8.72 -8.70
C PRO A 64 -5.22 8.04 -8.15
N ARG A 65 -5.05 7.26 -7.09
CA ARG A 65 -6.05 6.43 -6.39
C ARG A 65 -6.63 5.28 -7.20
N GLU A 66 -6.18 5.06 -8.43
CA GLU A 66 -6.45 3.82 -9.16
C GLU A 66 -5.37 2.78 -8.88
N GLY A 67 -5.76 1.50 -8.94
CA GLY A 67 -4.84 0.39 -8.74
C GLY A 67 -4.22 0.36 -7.34
N SER A 68 -2.96 -0.03 -7.24
CA SER A 68 -2.24 -0.14 -5.96
C SER A 68 -0.74 0.04 -6.12
N ILE A 69 -0.06 0.38 -5.03
CA ILE A 69 1.40 0.33 -4.94
C ILE A 69 1.81 -0.91 -4.16
N GLN A 70 2.82 -1.61 -4.66
CA GLN A 70 3.42 -2.76 -4.00
C GLN A 70 4.92 -2.50 -3.81
N LEU A 71 5.42 -2.79 -2.61
CA LEU A 71 6.86 -2.83 -2.37
C LEU A 71 7.40 -4.14 -2.93
N GLU A 72 8.33 -4.06 -3.87
CA GLU A 72 9.09 -5.21 -4.33
C GLU A 72 10.51 -5.13 -3.78
N GLU A 73 10.89 -6.15 -3.03
CA GLU A 73 12.23 -6.34 -2.47
C GLU A 73 12.85 -7.56 -3.14
N LYS A 74 14.00 -7.38 -3.77
CA LYS A 74 14.73 -8.45 -4.46
C LYS A 74 16.20 -8.42 -4.09
N THR A 75 16.77 -9.58 -3.80
CA THR A 75 18.21 -9.77 -3.66
C THR A 75 18.75 -10.38 -4.94
N ARG A 76 19.64 -9.69 -5.66
CA ARG A 76 20.31 -10.21 -6.87
C ARG A 76 21.81 -10.02 -6.74
N GLY A 77 22.57 -11.11 -6.75
CA GLY A 77 24.04 -11.08 -6.68
C GLY A 77 24.58 -10.36 -5.45
N GLY A 78 23.98 -10.59 -4.28
CA GLY A 78 24.37 -9.94 -3.01
C GLY A 78 23.88 -8.49 -2.85
N ARG A 79 23.22 -7.90 -3.85
CA ARG A 79 22.63 -6.55 -3.73
C ARG A 79 21.14 -6.64 -3.40
N PHE A 80 20.74 -5.95 -2.34
CA PHE A 80 19.34 -5.73 -1.99
C PHE A 80 18.77 -4.54 -2.75
N VAL A 81 17.71 -4.78 -3.53
CA VAL A 81 17.02 -3.75 -4.32
C VAL A 81 15.60 -3.64 -3.80
N ARG A 82 15.20 -2.41 -3.46
CA ARG A 82 13.84 -2.08 -3.02
C ARG A 82 13.22 -1.10 -4.00
N ARG A 83 12.09 -1.47 -4.61
CA ARG A 83 11.35 -0.62 -5.55
C ARG A 83 9.86 -0.60 -5.28
N TRP A 84 9.24 0.55 -5.50
CA TRP A 84 7.78 0.67 -5.47
C TRP A 84 7.22 0.42 -6.86
N LEU A 85 6.34 -0.56 -6.98
CA LEU A 85 5.64 -0.90 -8.22
C LEU A 85 4.23 -0.34 -8.19
N VAL A 86 3.84 0.38 -9.24
CA VAL A 86 2.44 0.72 -9.49
C VAL A 86 1.79 -0.45 -10.23
N LEU A 87 0.64 -0.91 -9.77
CA LEU A 87 -0.12 -2.02 -10.37
C LEU A 87 -1.53 -1.53 -10.68
N CYS A 88 -1.98 -1.67 -11.93
CA CYS A 88 -3.37 -1.40 -12.29
C CYS A 88 -4.28 -2.51 -11.74
N ALA A 89 -5.60 -2.27 -11.67
CA ALA A 89 -6.56 -3.23 -11.13
C ALA A 89 -6.45 -4.66 -11.72
N ARG A 90 -6.03 -4.79 -12.99
CA ARG A 90 -5.78 -6.09 -13.63
C ARG A 90 -4.53 -6.81 -13.13
N CYS A 91 -3.46 -6.06 -12.85
CA CYS A 91 -2.19 -6.60 -12.35
C CYS A 91 -2.15 -6.71 -10.82
N VAL A 92 -3.20 -6.24 -10.16
CA VAL A 92 -3.43 -6.33 -8.73
C VAL A 92 -3.89 -7.76 -8.34
N GLY A 93 -4.25 -8.67 -9.24
CA GLY A 93 -4.66 -10.05 -8.90
C GLY A 93 -3.68 -10.87 -8.02
N PRO A 94 -4.17 -11.95 -7.35
CA PRO A 94 -3.36 -12.78 -6.46
C PRO A 94 -2.15 -13.34 -7.22
N GLY A 95 -1.02 -13.45 -6.53
CA GLY A 95 0.31 -13.61 -7.11
C GLY A 95 0.38 -14.56 -8.29
N LEU A 96 0.89 -14.05 -9.42
CA LEU A 96 1.72 -14.87 -10.30
C LEU A 96 3.03 -15.10 -9.56
N SER A 97 3.00 -16.06 -8.65
CA SER A 97 4.14 -16.91 -8.35
C SER A 97 4.36 -17.78 -9.59
N SER A 98 5.46 -17.56 -10.29
CA SER A 98 6.04 -18.52 -11.23
C SER A 98 7.48 -18.70 -10.85
#